data_AF-A0ABC9VWZ0-F1
#
_entry.id   AF-A0ABC9VWZ0-F1
#
_cell.length_a   1.000
_cell.length_b   1.000
_cell.length_c   1.000
_cell.angle_alpha   90.00
_cell.angle_beta   90.00
_cell.angle_gamma   90.00
#
_symmetry.space_group_name_H-M   'P 1'
#
loop_
_entity.id
_entity.type
_entity.pdbx_description
1 polymer ?
#
loop_
_entity_poly.entity_id
_entity_poly.type
_entity_poly.pdbx_seq_one_letter_code
_entity_poly.pdbx_strand_id
1 'polypeptide(L)'
;MAGAAGALPAAAARLGHAVAAASETRLESVRALASLFREAQPREMAEESVFRNLLEILMSASSEIEQACKGSCEFVDLDTCLLLTAECFRCLRNACVECAKNQHVMRNLGLISTSVHLIKLLHGIQIKEELLLTALRCSLQFLGNIAAGNGDSQNSIWKCAFPDLFLKCLTYSDEKIVAYCCMVLFTCLNSEKVRELLDPGNLLVALRVLKVYREQLESEWSFLIVTDHLLKCPVLVKALYAKLSNQERVTLLELIMAEVSENNPVTSEEMNVFMRHADFIAGCFREKCEAVLKLTSAADTEDEEALVTIRLLDVLCEMTSNNGQLEHLQALPGLLETAIDTLRLTHLAGKQAVNIFTATHAMTGQEEISHPAVGFKSHLIRLIGNLCYKNKENQDKVYELDGIPLILDNCSIDDNNPFVNQWAVYAIRNLTEQNERNQELIAQMEEKGLADNSALERMGLEIEKRDDKLILRSVKKKPL
;
A
#
# COMPACT_ATOMS: atom_id res chain seq x y z
N MET A 1 32.52 -26.52 -26.29
CA MET A 1 31.09 -26.22 -26.09
C MET A 1 30.24 -27.50 -26.20
N ALA A 2 30.45 -28.47 -25.31
CA ALA A 2 29.68 -29.71 -25.22
C ALA A 2 29.14 -29.90 -23.78
N GLY A 3 28.75 -28.79 -23.13
CA GLY A 3 28.77 -28.67 -21.66
C GLY A 3 27.49 -29.04 -20.89
N ALA A 4 26.30 -28.90 -21.47
CA ALA A 4 25.04 -29.24 -20.80
C ALA A 4 23.94 -29.72 -21.75
N ALA A 5 23.81 -29.09 -22.92
CA ALA A 5 22.84 -29.49 -23.95
C ALA A 5 23.04 -30.94 -24.43
N GLY A 6 24.29 -31.41 -24.52
CA GLY A 6 24.59 -32.80 -24.88
C GLY A 6 24.24 -33.82 -23.79
N ALA A 7 24.05 -33.39 -22.54
CA ALA A 7 23.70 -34.25 -21.42
C ALA A 7 22.17 -34.41 -21.24
N LEU A 8 21.37 -33.54 -21.86
CA LEU A 8 19.91 -33.55 -21.74
C LEU A 8 19.26 -34.85 -22.24
N PRO A 9 19.61 -35.41 -23.42
CA PRO A 9 18.99 -36.66 -23.89
C PRO A 9 19.25 -37.84 -22.93
N ALA A 10 20.47 -37.93 -22.39
CA ALA A 10 20.81 -38.96 -21.42
C ALA A 10 20.10 -38.77 -20.07
N ALA A 11 19.90 -37.53 -19.63
CA ALA A 11 19.10 -37.23 -18.43
C ALA A 11 17.61 -37.53 -18.64
N ALA A 12 17.05 -37.18 -19.80
CA ALA A 12 15.67 -37.46 -20.17
C ALA A 12 15.39 -38.99 -20.25
N ALA A 13 16.30 -39.76 -20.86
CA ALA A 13 16.19 -41.21 -20.91
C ALA A 13 16.23 -41.84 -19.51
N ARG A 14 17.15 -41.39 -18.65
CA ARG A 14 17.22 -41.83 -17.24
C ARG A 14 15.93 -41.53 -16.49
N LEU A 15 15.37 -40.32 -16.66
CA LEU A 15 14.09 -39.96 -16.06
C LEU A 15 12.98 -40.91 -16.52
N GLY A 16 12.91 -41.20 -17.83
CA GLY A 16 11.91 -42.13 -18.39
C GLY A 16 11.99 -43.54 -17.80
N HIS A 17 13.20 -44.06 -17.57
CA HIS A 17 13.38 -45.33 -16.88
C HIS A 17 13.06 -45.25 -15.38
N ALA A 18 13.29 -44.10 -14.76
CA ALA A 18 13.08 -43.90 -13.34
C ALA A 18 11.59 -43.73 -12.95
N VAL A 19 10.68 -43.44 -13.88
CA VAL A 19 9.24 -43.21 -13.56
C VAL A 19 8.64 -44.36 -12.73
N ALA A 20 8.99 -45.61 -13.06
CA ALA A 20 8.53 -46.81 -12.36
C ALA A 20 9.51 -47.34 -11.29
N ALA A 21 10.59 -46.60 -11.00
CA ALA A 21 11.62 -47.00 -10.05
C ALA A 21 11.31 -46.53 -8.62
N ALA A 22 12.17 -46.93 -7.67
CA ALA A 22 12.09 -46.49 -6.28
C ALA A 22 12.25 -44.96 -6.15
N SER A 23 11.70 -44.39 -5.06
CA SER A 23 11.68 -42.93 -4.82
C SER A 23 13.06 -42.28 -4.84
N GLU A 24 14.11 -42.96 -4.36
CA GLU A 24 15.49 -42.45 -4.43
C GLU A 24 15.99 -42.29 -5.87
N THR A 25 15.76 -43.29 -6.73
CA THR A 25 16.14 -43.24 -8.15
C THR A 25 15.37 -42.16 -8.91
N ARG A 26 14.08 -41.98 -8.59
CA ARG A 26 13.25 -40.87 -9.09
C ARG A 26 13.87 -39.53 -8.69
N LEU A 27 14.20 -39.36 -7.42
CA LEU A 27 14.76 -38.13 -6.86
C LEU A 27 16.10 -37.74 -7.50
N GLU A 28 17.03 -38.68 -7.65
CA GLU A 28 18.32 -38.42 -8.30
C GLU A 28 18.16 -38.00 -9.77
N SER A 29 17.27 -38.68 -10.49
CA SER A 29 16.99 -38.39 -11.90
C SER A 29 16.40 -36.99 -12.08
N VAL A 30 15.46 -36.60 -11.21
CA VAL A 30 14.84 -35.27 -11.21
C VAL A 30 15.86 -34.18 -10.85
N ARG A 31 16.71 -34.40 -9.85
CA ARG A 31 17.77 -33.44 -9.46
C ARG A 31 18.77 -33.18 -10.59
N ALA A 32 19.20 -34.24 -11.26
CA ALA A 32 20.10 -34.12 -12.41
C ALA A 32 19.47 -33.25 -13.52
N LEU A 33 18.19 -33.48 -13.81
CA LEU A 33 17.46 -32.70 -14.81
C LEU A 33 17.23 -31.24 -14.36
N ALA A 34 16.86 -31.02 -13.10
CA ALA A 34 16.66 -29.69 -12.53
C ALA A 34 17.92 -28.81 -12.61
N SER A 35 19.11 -29.42 -12.51
CA SER A 35 20.39 -28.73 -12.68
C SER A 35 20.61 -28.30 -14.13
N LEU A 36 20.29 -29.14 -15.11
CA LEU A 36 20.45 -28.82 -16.53
C LEU A 36 19.54 -27.67 -16.97
N PHE A 37 18.30 -27.62 -16.47
CA PHE A 37 17.36 -26.55 -16.83
C PHE A 37 17.70 -25.16 -16.26
N ARG A 38 18.77 -25.02 -15.47
CA ARG A 38 19.29 -23.69 -15.12
C ARG A 38 19.84 -22.95 -16.34
N GLU A 39 20.30 -23.69 -17.36
CA GLU A 39 20.80 -23.13 -18.62
C GLU A 39 19.70 -23.01 -19.67
N ALA A 40 19.76 -21.98 -20.52
CA ALA A 40 18.72 -21.71 -21.53
C ALA A 40 18.63 -22.80 -22.62
N GLN A 41 19.78 -23.24 -23.15
CA GLN A 41 19.81 -24.19 -24.26
C GLN A 41 19.16 -25.55 -23.92
N PRO A 42 19.42 -26.19 -22.75
CA PRO A 42 18.67 -27.38 -22.34
C PRO A 42 17.16 -27.16 -22.21
N ARG A 43 16.70 -25.97 -21.79
CA ARG A 43 15.25 -25.67 -21.72
C ARG A 43 14.62 -25.70 -23.11
N GLU A 44 15.23 -25.03 -24.08
CA GLU A 44 14.72 -24.97 -25.45
C GLU A 44 14.68 -26.34 -26.13
N MET A 45 15.66 -27.19 -25.83
CA MET A 45 15.77 -28.56 -26.36
C MET A 45 14.86 -29.58 -25.67
N ALA A 46 14.22 -29.23 -24.55
CA ALA A 46 13.36 -30.15 -23.82
C ALA A 46 12.19 -30.63 -24.70
N GLU A 47 11.91 -31.93 -24.64
CA GLU A 47 10.78 -32.56 -25.32
C GLU A 47 9.59 -32.72 -24.38
N GLU A 48 8.38 -32.82 -24.93
CA GLU A 48 7.15 -33.04 -24.16
C GLU A 48 7.22 -34.30 -23.27
N SER A 49 7.90 -35.35 -23.74
CA SER A 49 8.12 -36.60 -23.00
C SER A 49 8.73 -36.37 -21.62
N VAL A 50 9.63 -35.41 -21.48
CA VAL A 50 10.26 -35.06 -20.20
C VAL A 50 9.23 -34.54 -19.21
N PHE A 51 8.36 -33.64 -19.66
CA PHE A 51 7.33 -33.03 -18.80
C PHE A 51 6.20 -34.01 -18.49
N ARG A 52 5.89 -34.93 -19.41
CA ARG A 52 4.96 -36.04 -19.15
C ARG A 52 5.49 -36.98 -18.06
N ASN A 53 6.77 -37.36 -18.13
CA ASN A 53 7.40 -38.19 -17.10
C ASN A 53 7.43 -37.47 -15.74
N LEU A 54 7.73 -36.17 -15.69
CA LEU A 54 7.66 -35.39 -14.46
C LEU A 54 6.24 -35.31 -13.89
N LEU A 55 5.23 -35.18 -14.75
CA LEU A 55 3.83 -35.21 -14.34
C LEU A 55 3.45 -36.56 -13.73
N GLU A 56 3.84 -37.68 -14.36
CA GLU A 56 3.59 -39.02 -13.84
C GLU A 56 4.24 -39.23 -12.46
N ILE A 57 5.49 -38.78 -12.29
CA ILE A 57 6.19 -38.83 -11.00
C ILE A 57 5.46 -37.98 -9.94
N LEU A 58 5.02 -36.76 -10.28
CA LEU A 58 4.25 -35.91 -9.37
C LEU A 58 2.91 -36.54 -8.98
N MET A 59 2.20 -37.18 -9.93
CA MET A 59 0.94 -37.87 -9.65
C MET A 59 1.15 -39.08 -8.73
N SER A 60 2.21 -39.85 -8.93
CA SER A 60 2.58 -40.95 -8.03
C SER A 60 2.88 -40.44 -6.62
N ALA A 61 3.74 -39.41 -6.51
CA ALA A 61 4.06 -38.81 -5.22
C ALA A 61 2.81 -38.24 -4.52
N SER A 62 1.90 -37.60 -5.27
CA SER A 62 0.63 -37.11 -4.74
C SER A 62 -0.23 -38.24 -4.18
N SER A 63 -0.33 -39.38 -4.89
CA SER A 63 -1.08 -40.55 -4.41
C SER A 63 -0.46 -41.15 -3.15
N GLU A 64 0.87 -41.24 -3.09
CA GLU A 64 1.60 -41.74 -1.91
C GLU A 64 1.36 -40.82 -0.70
N ILE A 65 1.44 -39.49 -0.88
CA ILE A 65 1.15 -38.49 0.16
C ILE A 65 -0.29 -38.62 0.65
N GLU A 66 -1.27 -38.76 -0.26
CA GLU A 66 -2.68 -38.89 0.11
C GLU A 66 -2.95 -40.15 0.94
N GLN A 67 -2.31 -41.27 0.59
CA GLN A 67 -2.40 -42.52 1.33
C GLN A 67 -1.78 -42.42 2.74
N ALA A 68 -0.65 -41.72 2.86
CA ALA A 68 -0.03 -41.44 4.15
C ALA A 68 -0.95 -40.59 5.03
N CYS A 69 -1.60 -39.57 4.47
CA CYS A 69 -2.53 -38.70 5.20
C CYS A 69 -3.78 -39.43 5.71
N LYS A 70 -4.26 -40.46 4.99
CA LYS A 70 -5.43 -41.25 5.37
C LYS A 70 -5.12 -42.37 6.38
N GLY A 71 -3.88 -42.51 6.82
CA GLY A 71 -3.45 -43.59 7.72
C GLY A 71 -3.56 -44.99 7.10
N SER A 72 -3.64 -45.07 5.77
CA SER A 72 -3.92 -46.32 5.04
C SER A 72 -2.68 -47.16 4.72
N CYS A 73 -1.47 -46.68 5.05
CA CYS A 73 -0.21 -47.40 4.79
C CYS A 73 0.85 -47.07 5.84
N GLU A 74 1.32 -48.08 6.59
CA GLU A 74 2.36 -47.95 7.63
C GLU A 74 3.78 -47.75 7.06
N PHE A 75 3.97 -47.76 5.74
CA PHE A 75 5.30 -47.80 5.08
C PHE A 75 5.58 -46.66 4.09
N VAL A 76 4.73 -45.61 4.01
CA VAL A 76 5.02 -44.47 3.13
C VAL A 76 6.03 -43.54 3.78
N ASP A 77 7.21 -43.42 3.18
CA ASP A 77 8.20 -42.39 3.52
C ASP A 77 7.73 -41.03 3.00
N LEU A 78 6.97 -40.33 3.85
CA LEU A 78 6.42 -39.02 3.55
C LEU A 78 7.52 -38.00 3.25
N ASP A 79 8.66 -38.05 3.95
CA ASP A 79 9.77 -37.11 3.77
C ASP A 79 10.36 -37.23 2.38
N THR A 80 10.60 -38.46 1.91
CA THR A 80 11.07 -38.71 0.54
C THR A 80 10.05 -38.25 -0.50
N CYS A 81 8.74 -38.44 -0.25
CA CYS A 81 7.69 -37.94 -1.16
C CYS A 81 7.66 -36.41 -1.24
N LEU A 82 7.81 -35.72 -0.10
CA LEU A 82 7.87 -34.26 -0.03
C LEU A 82 9.13 -33.71 -0.72
N LEU A 83 10.29 -34.36 -0.51
CA LEU A 83 11.54 -34.03 -1.20
C LEU A 83 11.42 -34.21 -2.71
N LEU A 84 10.86 -35.35 -3.16
CA LEU A 84 10.63 -35.62 -4.58
C LEU A 84 9.69 -34.60 -5.20
N THR A 85 8.61 -34.25 -4.50
CA THR A 85 7.66 -33.21 -4.93
C THR A 85 8.35 -31.85 -5.09
N ALA A 86 9.14 -31.43 -4.09
CA ALA A 86 9.88 -30.18 -4.14
C ALA A 86 10.87 -30.14 -5.32
N GLU A 87 11.61 -31.22 -5.55
CA GLU A 87 12.57 -31.31 -6.66
C GLU A 87 11.89 -31.36 -8.03
N CYS A 88 10.73 -32.01 -8.15
CA CYS A 88 9.92 -31.96 -9.38
C CYS A 88 9.49 -30.52 -9.69
N PHE A 89 8.96 -29.79 -8.71
CA PHE A 89 8.59 -28.39 -8.92
C PHE A 89 9.80 -27.50 -9.19
N ARG A 90 10.93 -27.72 -8.53
CA ARG A 90 12.19 -27.00 -8.82
C ARG A 90 12.66 -27.25 -10.25
N CYS A 91 12.55 -28.50 -10.73
CA CYS A 91 12.84 -28.88 -12.11
C CYS A 91 11.92 -28.14 -13.10
N LEU A 92 10.60 -28.21 -12.88
CA LEU A 92 9.59 -27.58 -13.73
C LEU A 92 9.71 -26.05 -13.76
N ARG A 93 9.89 -25.42 -12.60
CA ARG A 93 10.11 -23.98 -12.44
C ARG A 93 11.33 -23.52 -13.25
N ASN A 94 12.43 -24.28 -13.18
CA ASN A 94 13.62 -23.99 -13.96
C ASN A 94 13.33 -24.19 -15.44
N ALA A 95 12.63 -25.24 -15.84
CA ALA A 95 12.35 -25.54 -17.25
C ALA A 95 11.46 -24.51 -17.96
N CYS A 96 10.58 -23.82 -17.24
CA CYS A 96 9.63 -22.87 -17.84
C CYS A 96 10.04 -21.40 -17.77
N VAL A 97 11.10 -21.04 -17.03
CA VAL A 97 11.57 -19.65 -16.93
C VAL A 97 12.02 -19.15 -18.31
N GLU A 98 11.44 -18.03 -18.75
CA GLU A 98 11.69 -17.40 -20.06
C GLU A 98 11.57 -18.37 -21.26
N CYS A 99 10.74 -19.42 -21.14
CA CYS A 99 10.60 -20.43 -22.18
C CYS A 99 9.12 -20.70 -22.52
N ALA A 100 8.55 -19.88 -23.40
CA ALA A 100 7.14 -19.97 -23.81
C ALA A 100 6.76 -21.36 -24.31
N LYS A 101 7.61 -22.01 -25.12
CA LYS A 101 7.41 -23.40 -25.59
C LYS A 101 7.12 -24.34 -24.41
N ASN A 102 7.97 -24.33 -23.39
CA ASN A 102 7.83 -25.22 -22.24
C ASN A 102 6.61 -24.86 -21.39
N GLN A 103 6.33 -23.56 -21.19
CA GLN A 103 5.11 -23.12 -20.51
C GLN A 103 3.84 -23.68 -21.19
N HIS A 104 3.75 -23.58 -22.53
CA HIS A 104 2.62 -24.09 -23.30
C HIS A 104 2.49 -25.62 -23.19
N VAL A 105 3.59 -26.35 -23.36
CA VAL A 105 3.60 -27.82 -23.26
C VAL A 105 3.14 -28.26 -21.87
N MET A 106 3.71 -27.68 -20.81
CA MET A 106 3.35 -28.02 -19.44
C MET A 106 1.88 -27.71 -19.12
N ARG A 107 1.38 -26.55 -19.56
CA ARG A 107 -0.04 -26.18 -19.43
C ARG A 107 -0.94 -27.21 -20.12
N ASN A 108 -0.64 -27.56 -21.38
CA ASN A 108 -1.45 -28.50 -22.16
C ASN A 108 -1.44 -29.92 -21.58
N LEU A 109 -0.35 -30.32 -20.92
CA LEU A 109 -0.26 -31.58 -20.17
C LEU A 109 -1.09 -31.58 -18.86
N GLY A 110 -1.62 -30.44 -18.42
CA GLY A 110 -2.39 -30.35 -17.18
C GLY A 110 -1.52 -30.22 -15.91
N LEU A 111 -0.26 -29.78 -16.05
CA LEU A 111 0.60 -29.56 -14.87
C LEU A 111 0.07 -28.47 -13.95
N ILE A 112 -0.62 -27.45 -14.47
CA ILE A 112 -1.20 -26.38 -13.64
C ILE A 112 -2.27 -26.93 -12.69
N SER A 113 -3.28 -27.65 -13.21
CA SER A 113 -4.35 -28.23 -12.40
C SER A 113 -3.81 -29.25 -11.40
N THR A 114 -2.85 -30.07 -11.82
CA THR A 114 -2.19 -31.05 -10.95
C THR A 114 -1.43 -30.36 -9.82
N SER A 115 -0.71 -29.28 -10.12
CA SER A 115 0.03 -28.48 -9.12
C SER A 115 -0.91 -27.87 -8.09
N VAL A 116 -2.00 -27.25 -8.53
CA VAL A 116 -2.99 -26.64 -7.63
C VAL A 116 -3.65 -27.70 -6.74
N HIS A 117 -3.97 -28.88 -7.29
CA HIS A 117 -4.50 -29.99 -6.50
C HIS A 117 -3.48 -30.46 -5.44
N LEU A 118 -2.22 -30.64 -5.83
CA LEU A 118 -1.17 -31.06 -4.92
C LEU A 118 -0.91 -30.01 -3.82
N ILE A 119 -0.93 -28.72 -4.12
CA ILE A 119 -0.84 -27.66 -3.09
C ILE A 119 -2.00 -27.76 -2.09
N LYS A 120 -3.22 -28.01 -2.55
CA LYS A 120 -4.38 -28.22 -1.68
C LYS A 120 -4.20 -29.46 -0.79
N LEU A 121 -3.64 -30.54 -1.32
CA LEU A 121 -3.30 -31.75 -0.56
C LEU A 121 -2.23 -31.48 0.50
N LEU A 122 -1.11 -30.87 0.11
CA LEU A 122 0.00 -30.49 1.00
C LEU A 122 -0.47 -29.56 2.12
N HIS A 123 -1.40 -28.64 1.83
CA HIS A 123 -2.00 -27.80 2.86
C HIS A 123 -2.80 -28.61 3.90
N GLY A 124 -3.43 -29.72 3.51
CA GLY A 124 -4.20 -30.59 4.42
C GLY A 124 -3.36 -31.37 5.43
N ILE A 125 -2.04 -31.44 5.25
CA ILE A 125 -1.13 -32.10 6.19
C ILE A 125 -1.01 -31.26 7.47
N GLN A 126 -1.33 -31.85 8.62
CA GLN A 126 -1.42 -31.13 9.91
C GLN A 126 -0.06 -30.63 10.41
N ILE A 127 0.99 -31.44 10.26
CA ILE A 127 2.32 -31.09 10.76
C ILE A 127 3.06 -30.30 9.67
N LYS A 128 3.35 -29.03 9.96
CA LYS A 128 4.08 -28.13 9.05
C LYS A 128 5.58 -28.22 9.30
N GLU A 129 6.20 -29.25 8.74
CA GLU A 129 7.66 -29.42 8.74
C GLU A 129 8.34 -28.71 7.56
N GLU A 130 9.65 -28.49 7.67
CA GLU A 130 10.43 -27.72 6.67
C GLU A 130 10.38 -28.36 5.27
N LEU A 131 10.28 -29.69 5.16
CA LEU A 131 10.12 -30.37 3.87
C LEU A 131 8.79 -30.04 3.20
N LEU A 132 7.71 -29.98 3.97
CA LEU A 132 6.39 -29.60 3.49
C LEU A 132 6.37 -28.13 3.04
N LEU A 133 6.95 -27.24 3.85
CA LEU A 133 7.08 -25.82 3.50
C LEU A 133 7.92 -25.66 2.23
N THR A 134 9.00 -26.42 2.08
CA THR A 134 9.83 -26.41 0.88
C THR A 134 9.06 -26.86 -0.37
N ALA A 135 8.28 -27.94 -0.28
CA ALA A 135 7.43 -28.39 -1.39
C ALA A 135 6.40 -27.32 -1.80
N LEU A 136 5.74 -26.70 -0.82
CA LEU A 136 4.78 -25.59 -1.05
C LEU A 136 5.47 -24.39 -1.72
N ARG A 137 6.61 -23.94 -1.19
CA ARG A 137 7.39 -22.83 -1.76
C ARG A 137 7.78 -23.12 -3.21
N CYS A 138 8.34 -24.29 -3.50
CA CYS A 138 8.73 -24.67 -4.87
C CYS A 138 7.54 -24.75 -5.83
N SER A 139 6.39 -25.25 -5.36
CA SER A 139 5.17 -25.33 -6.16
C SER A 139 4.60 -23.96 -6.55
N LEU A 140 4.59 -22.99 -5.61
CA LEU A 140 4.15 -21.62 -5.89
C LEU A 140 5.11 -20.91 -6.84
N GLN A 141 6.42 -21.12 -6.67
CA GLN A 141 7.42 -20.59 -7.61
C GLN A 141 7.23 -21.13 -9.03
N PHE A 142 6.91 -22.42 -9.17
CA PHE A 142 6.56 -22.99 -10.47
C PHE A 142 5.33 -22.31 -11.07
N LEU A 143 4.25 -22.11 -10.30
CA LEU A 143 3.05 -21.41 -10.77
C LEU A 143 3.34 -19.98 -11.22
N GLY A 144 4.24 -19.26 -10.54
CA GLY A 144 4.66 -17.92 -10.95
C GLY A 144 5.38 -17.95 -12.29
N ASN A 145 6.39 -18.82 -12.44
CA ASN A 145 7.20 -18.90 -13.64
C ASN A 145 6.43 -19.43 -14.87
N ILE A 146 5.46 -20.34 -14.69
CA ILE A 146 4.65 -20.82 -15.82
C ILE A 146 3.63 -19.77 -16.31
N ALA A 147 3.23 -18.85 -15.42
CA ALA A 147 2.33 -17.73 -15.72
C ALA A 147 3.04 -16.49 -16.28
N ALA A 148 4.33 -16.32 -15.97
CA ALA A 148 5.10 -15.15 -16.37
C ALA A 148 5.06 -14.94 -17.90
N GLY A 149 4.47 -13.82 -18.33
CA GLY A 149 4.30 -13.48 -19.75
C GLY A 149 3.34 -14.39 -20.54
N ASN A 150 2.55 -15.25 -19.89
CA ASN A 150 1.71 -16.26 -20.54
C ASN A 150 0.25 -16.17 -20.09
N GLY A 151 -0.57 -15.42 -20.84
CA GLY A 151 -1.98 -15.15 -20.51
C GLY A 151 -2.84 -16.41 -20.36
N ASP A 152 -2.64 -17.43 -21.19
CA ASP A 152 -3.38 -18.69 -21.08
C ASP A 152 -3.06 -19.44 -19.78
N SER A 153 -1.78 -19.46 -19.37
CA SER A 153 -1.36 -20.05 -18.10
C SER A 153 -1.90 -19.25 -16.92
N GLN A 154 -1.88 -17.91 -16.98
CA GLN A 154 -2.49 -17.03 -15.98
C GLN A 154 -3.99 -17.31 -15.82
N ASN A 155 -4.71 -17.50 -16.92
CA ASN A 155 -6.14 -17.82 -16.91
C ASN A 155 -6.40 -19.24 -16.37
N SER A 156 -5.55 -20.20 -16.73
CA SER A 156 -5.63 -21.57 -16.23
C SER A 156 -5.38 -21.66 -14.72
N ILE A 157 -4.41 -20.89 -14.20
CA ILE A 157 -4.15 -20.78 -12.77
C ILE A 157 -5.33 -20.12 -12.07
N TRP A 158 -5.79 -18.96 -12.56
CA TRP A 158 -6.92 -18.24 -11.97
C TRP A 158 -8.15 -19.16 -11.81
N LYS A 159 -8.52 -19.87 -12.88
CA LYS A 159 -9.67 -20.80 -12.89
C LYS A 159 -9.55 -21.94 -11.86
N CYS A 160 -8.35 -22.44 -11.59
CA CYS A 160 -8.15 -23.59 -10.70
C CYS A 160 -7.89 -23.20 -9.24
N ALA A 161 -7.26 -22.05 -9.03
CA ALA A 161 -6.70 -21.62 -7.75
C ALA A 161 -7.56 -20.57 -7.03
N PHE A 162 -8.20 -19.67 -7.76
CA PHE A 162 -8.92 -18.55 -7.18
C PHE A 162 -10.33 -18.93 -6.69
N PRO A 163 -10.81 -18.41 -5.54
CA PRO A 163 -10.09 -17.61 -4.55
C PRO A 163 -9.36 -18.46 -3.48
N ASP A 164 -9.78 -19.71 -3.29
CA ASP A 164 -9.47 -20.51 -2.10
C ASP A 164 -7.97 -20.75 -1.86
N LEU A 165 -7.21 -21.02 -2.92
CA LEU A 165 -5.78 -21.28 -2.81
C LEU A 165 -5.06 -20.05 -2.26
N PHE A 166 -5.35 -18.89 -2.84
CA PHE A 166 -4.73 -17.62 -2.46
C PHE A 166 -5.10 -17.25 -1.02
N LEU A 167 -6.38 -17.38 -0.64
CA LEU A 167 -6.81 -17.12 0.73
C LEU A 167 -6.06 -17.97 1.74
N LYS A 168 -5.86 -19.26 1.46
CA LYS A 168 -5.10 -20.15 2.34
C LYS A 168 -3.64 -19.74 2.40
N CYS A 169 -2.98 -19.57 1.25
CA CYS A 169 -1.56 -19.25 1.17
C CYS A 169 -1.20 -17.90 1.79
N LEU A 170 -2.06 -16.88 1.66
CA LEU A 170 -1.87 -15.55 2.28
C LEU A 170 -1.97 -15.56 3.82
N THR A 171 -2.42 -16.66 4.43
CA THR A 171 -2.54 -16.79 5.90
C THR A 171 -1.46 -17.67 6.53
N TYR A 172 -0.48 -18.13 5.75
CA TYR A 172 0.64 -18.88 6.30
C TYR A 172 1.56 -18.00 7.15
N SER A 173 2.12 -18.59 8.20
CA SER A 173 3.20 -17.97 8.99
C SER A 173 4.54 -17.92 8.24
N ASP A 174 4.69 -18.75 7.20
CA ASP A 174 5.89 -18.77 6.37
C ASP A 174 5.89 -17.61 5.36
N GLU A 175 6.74 -16.62 5.59
CA GLU A 175 6.84 -15.41 4.77
C GLU A 175 7.14 -15.72 3.29
N LYS A 176 7.92 -16.77 3.00
CA LYS A 176 8.24 -17.16 1.62
C LYS A 176 7.02 -17.71 0.89
N ILE A 177 6.18 -18.52 1.55
CA ILE A 177 4.90 -18.97 0.98
C ILE A 177 4.01 -17.77 0.68
N VAL A 178 3.88 -16.82 1.61
CA VAL A 178 3.08 -15.61 1.42
C VAL A 178 3.62 -14.78 0.24
N ALA A 179 4.93 -14.53 0.20
CA ALA A 179 5.57 -13.78 -0.88
C ALA A 179 5.40 -14.45 -2.26
N TYR A 180 5.61 -15.77 -2.36
CA TYR A 180 5.41 -16.49 -3.62
C TYR A 180 3.93 -16.57 -4.01
N CYS A 181 3.01 -16.61 -3.04
CA CYS A 181 1.58 -16.49 -3.30
C CYS A 181 1.24 -15.12 -3.89
N CYS A 182 1.76 -14.04 -3.31
CA CYS A 182 1.59 -12.69 -3.85
C CYS A 182 2.19 -12.57 -5.26
N MET A 183 3.38 -13.13 -5.51
CA MET A 183 3.97 -13.17 -6.85
C MET A 183 3.06 -13.85 -7.88
N VAL A 184 2.47 -15.02 -7.55
CA VAL A 184 1.52 -15.72 -8.44
C VAL A 184 0.26 -14.86 -8.64
N LEU A 185 -0.26 -14.26 -7.57
CA LEU A 185 -1.46 -13.42 -7.62
C LEU A 185 -1.24 -12.20 -8.53
N PHE A 186 -0.17 -11.44 -8.30
CA PHE A 186 0.27 -10.33 -9.13
C PHE A 186 0.37 -10.73 -10.60
N THR A 187 1.10 -11.82 -10.89
CA THR A 187 1.31 -12.29 -12.26
C THR A 187 0.00 -12.64 -12.98
N CYS A 188 -1.01 -13.08 -12.22
CA CYS A 188 -2.29 -13.48 -12.79
C CYS A 188 -3.31 -12.34 -12.91
N LEU A 189 -3.18 -11.28 -12.11
CA LEU A 189 -4.13 -10.17 -12.07
C LEU A 189 -4.09 -9.35 -13.36
N ASN A 190 -5.28 -8.89 -13.76
CA ASN A 190 -5.48 -7.95 -14.85
C ASN A 190 -6.78 -7.16 -14.56
N SER A 191 -7.11 -6.19 -15.42
CA SER A 191 -8.29 -5.33 -15.19
C SER A 191 -9.61 -6.09 -15.09
N GLU A 192 -9.78 -7.24 -15.76
CA GLU A 192 -10.98 -8.06 -15.65
C GLU A 192 -11.03 -8.80 -14.31
N LYS A 193 -9.93 -9.46 -13.92
CA LYS A 193 -9.82 -10.20 -12.65
C LYS A 193 -9.86 -9.30 -11.43
N VAL A 194 -9.41 -8.06 -11.54
CA VAL A 194 -9.59 -7.04 -10.49
C VAL A 194 -11.07 -6.74 -10.27
N ARG A 195 -11.90 -6.77 -11.31
CA ARG A 195 -13.36 -6.62 -11.14
C ARG A 195 -13.98 -7.83 -10.46
N GLU A 196 -13.47 -9.04 -10.66
CA GLU A 196 -13.93 -10.24 -9.94
C GLU A 196 -13.68 -10.15 -8.41
N LEU A 197 -12.71 -9.35 -7.96
CA LEU A 197 -12.48 -9.08 -6.54
C LEU A 197 -13.60 -8.26 -5.88
N LEU A 198 -14.49 -7.62 -6.66
CA LEU A 198 -15.64 -6.89 -6.12
C LEU A 198 -16.71 -7.84 -5.56
N ASP A 199 -16.72 -9.10 -5.99
CA ASP A 199 -17.66 -10.08 -5.47
C ASP A 199 -17.41 -10.28 -3.96
N PRO A 200 -18.45 -10.27 -3.11
CA PRO A 200 -18.27 -10.28 -1.65
C PRO A 200 -17.40 -11.42 -1.10
N GLY A 201 -17.44 -12.61 -1.74
CA GLY A 201 -16.59 -13.74 -1.36
C GLY A 201 -15.12 -13.59 -1.77
N ASN A 202 -14.87 -12.86 -2.86
CA ASN A 202 -13.54 -12.67 -3.45
C ASN A 202 -12.82 -11.45 -2.87
N LEU A 203 -13.56 -10.45 -2.38
CA LEU A 203 -13.02 -9.25 -1.74
C LEU A 203 -12.06 -9.59 -0.59
N LEU A 204 -12.28 -10.72 0.08
CA LEU A 204 -11.40 -11.21 1.14
C LEU A 204 -9.95 -11.40 0.68
N VAL A 205 -9.71 -11.76 -0.59
CA VAL A 205 -8.34 -11.88 -1.13
C VAL A 205 -7.63 -10.53 -1.10
N ALA A 206 -8.29 -9.47 -1.59
CA ALA A 206 -7.73 -8.13 -1.60
C ALA A 206 -7.55 -7.56 -0.17
N LEU A 207 -8.48 -7.83 0.75
CA LEU A 207 -8.33 -7.50 2.17
C LEU A 207 -7.11 -8.20 2.79
N ARG A 208 -6.89 -9.48 2.46
CA ARG A 208 -5.73 -10.24 2.94
C ARG A 208 -4.41 -9.71 2.35
N VAL A 209 -4.39 -9.28 1.10
CA VAL A 209 -3.20 -8.63 0.50
C VAL A 209 -2.82 -7.36 1.27
N LEU A 210 -3.79 -6.48 1.57
CA LEU A 210 -3.53 -5.27 2.37
C LEU A 210 -3.02 -5.61 3.77
N LYS A 211 -3.60 -6.64 4.39
CA LYS A 211 -3.13 -7.13 5.70
C LYS A 211 -1.70 -7.65 5.63
N VAL A 212 -1.36 -8.43 4.60
CA VAL A 212 0.01 -8.92 4.37
C VAL A 212 0.98 -7.76 4.17
N TYR A 213 0.63 -6.74 3.38
CA TYR A 213 1.47 -5.55 3.21
C TYR A 213 1.76 -4.87 4.56
N ARG A 214 0.73 -4.71 5.40
CA ARG A 214 0.89 -4.11 6.74
C ARG A 214 1.76 -4.95 7.68
N GLU A 215 1.60 -6.28 7.66
CA GLU A 215 2.32 -7.19 8.56
C GLU A 215 3.75 -7.50 8.07
N GLN A 216 4.00 -7.42 6.76
CA GLN A 216 5.26 -7.78 6.10
C GLN A 216 5.68 -6.64 5.15
N LEU A 217 6.11 -5.51 5.72
CA LEU A 217 6.49 -4.29 5.00
C LEU A 217 7.60 -4.47 3.95
N GLU A 218 8.32 -5.61 3.96
CA GLU A 218 9.36 -5.96 2.98
C GLU A 218 8.82 -6.74 1.75
N SER A 219 7.54 -7.09 1.72
CA SER A 219 6.97 -7.89 0.63
C SER A 219 6.67 -7.03 -0.60
N GLU A 220 7.65 -6.91 -1.50
CA GLU A 220 7.55 -6.16 -2.77
C GLU A 220 6.29 -6.54 -3.58
N TRP A 221 5.91 -7.81 -3.58
CA TRP A 221 4.74 -8.29 -4.34
C TRP A 221 3.40 -7.80 -3.79
N SER A 222 3.24 -7.68 -2.46
CA SER A 222 1.96 -7.19 -1.90
C SER A 222 1.80 -5.70 -2.20
N PHE A 223 2.89 -4.94 -2.12
CA PHE A 223 2.94 -3.54 -2.56
C PHE A 223 2.53 -3.41 -4.04
N LEU A 224 3.20 -4.14 -4.94
CA LEU A 224 2.91 -4.11 -6.38
C LEU A 224 1.47 -4.52 -6.71
N ILE A 225 0.87 -5.49 -6.00
CA ILE A 225 -0.55 -5.81 -6.20
C ILE A 225 -1.42 -4.60 -5.88
N VAL A 226 -1.15 -3.91 -4.77
CA VAL A 226 -1.97 -2.77 -4.36
C VAL A 226 -1.82 -1.62 -5.37
N THR A 227 -0.60 -1.19 -5.66
CA THR A 227 -0.31 -0.04 -6.53
C THR A 227 -0.71 -0.30 -7.98
N ASP A 228 -0.29 -1.43 -8.56
CA ASP A 228 -0.39 -1.67 -10.00
C ASP A 228 -1.76 -2.26 -10.40
N HIS A 229 -2.51 -2.81 -9.44
CA HIS A 229 -3.81 -3.42 -9.72
C HIS A 229 -4.96 -2.87 -8.89
N LEU A 230 -4.89 -2.91 -7.55
CA LEU A 230 -6.05 -2.57 -6.72
C LEU A 230 -6.40 -1.07 -6.80
N LEU A 231 -5.39 -0.20 -6.69
CA LEU A 231 -5.57 1.25 -6.77
C LEU A 231 -6.01 1.70 -8.17
N LYS A 232 -5.75 0.92 -9.22
CA LYS A 232 -6.26 1.21 -10.56
C LYS A 232 -7.77 1.00 -10.70
N CYS A 233 -8.46 0.49 -9.66
CA CYS A 233 -9.91 0.31 -9.63
C CYS A 233 -10.58 1.09 -8.47
N PRO A 234 -11.08 2.33 -8.72
CA PRO A 234 -11.70 3.16 -7.67
C PRO A 234 -12.90 2.53 -6.96
N VAL A 235 -13.69 1.72 -7.69
CA VAL A 235 -14.85 1.03 -7.10
C VAL A 235 -14.40 -0.04 -6.09
N LEU A 236 -13.29 -0.72 -6.38
CA LEU A 236 -12.71 -1.72 -5.46
C LEU A 236 -12.12 -1.04 -4.23
N VAL A 237 -11.40 0.06 -4.38
CA VAL A 237 -10.88 0.85 -3.25
C VAL A 237 -11.99 1.28 -2.31
N LYS A 238 -13.13 1.75 -2.83
CA LYS A 238 -14.32 2.07 -2.02
C LYS A 238 -14.86 0.86 -1.27
N ALA A 239 -14.97 -0.28 -1.94
CA ALA A 239 -15.46 -1.53 -1.34
C ALA A 239 -14.52 -2.04 -0.23
N LEU A 240 -13.20 -1.95 -0.46
CA LEU A 240 -12.18 -2.30 0.53
C LEU A 240 -12.28 -1.36 1.73
N TYR A 241 -12.20 -0.06 1.52
CA TYR A 241 -12.23 0.94 2.61
C TYR A 241 -13.44 0.80 3.53
N ALA A 242 -14.60 0.40 3.00
CA ALA A 242 -15.80 0.13 3.79
C ALA A 242 -15.67 -1.08 4.74
N LYS A 243 -14.76 -2.02 4.46
CA LYS A 243 -14.53 -3.25 5.24
C LYS A 243 -13.27 -3.23 6.09
N LEU A 244 -12.32 -2.34 5.80
CA LEU A 244 -11.06 -2.21 6.54
C LEU A 244 -11.27 -1.64 7.95
N SER A 245 -10.41 -2.06 8.89
CA SER A 245 -10.24 -1.40 10.18
C SER A 245 -9.63 0.00 9.99
N ASN A 246 -9.65 0.84 11.03
CA ASN A 246 -9.06 2.18 10.92
C ASN A 246 -7.53 2.12 10.69
N GLN A 247 -6.81 1.20 11.34
CA GLN A 247 -5.39 0.98 11.06
C GLN A 247 -5.13 0.60 9.60
N GLU A 248 -5.94 -0.31 9.05
CA GLU A 248 -5.79 -0.73 7.66
C GLU A 248 -6.20 0.38 6.67
N ARG A 249 -7.15 1.25 7.04
CA ARG A 249 -7.50 2.46 6.27
C ARG A 249 -6.33 3.43 6.22
N VAL A 250 -5.63 3.65 7.34
CA VAL A 250 -4.41 4.47 7.38
C VAL A 250 -3.37 3.91 6.40
N THR A 251 -3.10 2.60 6.45
CA THR A 251 -2.16 1.96 5.51
C THR A 251 -2.58 2.14 4.04
N LEU A 252 -3.87 1.98 3.73
CA LEU A 252 -4.38 2.18 2.37
C LEU A 252 -4.22 3.65 1.92
N LEU A 253 -4.47 4.62 2.81
CA LEU A 253 -4.30 6.03 2.50
C LEU A 253 -2.82 6.40 2.31
N GLU A 254 -1.91 5.81 3.08
CA GLU A 254 -0.46 5.99 2.90
C GLU A 254 0.03 5.46 1.55
N LEU A 255 -0.49 4.31 1.11
CA LEU A 255 -0.23 3.78 -0.24
C LEU A 255 -0.78 4.70 -1.35
N ILE A 256 -1.99 5.24 -1.18
CA ILE A 256 -2.56 6.21 -2.13
C ILE A 256 -1.71 7.49 -2.17
N MET A 257 -1.27 7.97 -1.01
CA MET A 257 -0.42 9.16 -0.92
C MET A 257 0.90 8.95 -1.64
N ALA A 258 1.56 7.80 -1.43
CA ALA A 258 2.79 7.45 -2.13
C ALA A 258 2.61 7.44 -3.64
N GLU A 259 1.53 6.83 -4.15
CA GLU A 259 1.19 6.81 -5.58
C GLU A 259 0.96 8.22 -6.16
N VAL A 260 0.31 9.11 -5.40
CA VAL A 260 0.04 10.49 -5.84
C VAL A 260 1.31 11.36 -5.85
N SER A 261 2.23 11.11 -4.91
CA SER A 261 3.53 11.80 -4.81
C SER A 261 4.51 11.43 -5.93
N GLU A 262 4.29 10.32 -6.64
CA GLU A 262 5.14 9.95 -7.76
C GLU A 262 4.97 10.93 -8.93
N ASN A 263 6.04 11.65 -9.28
CA ASN A 263 6.05 12.65 -10.36
C ASN A 263 6.14 12.03 -11.78
N ASN A 264 5.48 10.89 -11.98
CA ASN A 264 5.49 10.19 -13.26
C ASN A 264 4.49 10.81 -14.25
N PRO A 265 4.80 10.85 -15.57
CA PRO A 265 3.83 11.27 -16.56
C PRO A 265 2.61 10.35 -16.55
N VAL A 266 1.44 10.92 -16.25
CA VAL A 266 0.20 10.16 -16.08
C VAL A 266 -0.60 10.16 -17.39
N THR A 267 -1.13 8.99 -17.78
CA THR A 267 -2.04 8.87 -18.94
C THR A 267 -3.43 9.45 -18.63
N SER A 268 -4.25 9.69 -19.66
CA SER A 268 -5.62 10.18 -19.45
C SER A 268 -6.50 9.21 -18.64
N GLU A 269 -6.26 7.89 -18.75
CA GLU A 269 -7.01 6.87 -18.02
C GLU A 269 -6.63 6.88 -16.54
N GLU A 270 -5.35 6.95 -16.24
CA GLU A 270 -4.84 7.06 -14.87
C GLU A 270 -5.29 8.36 -14.21
N MET A 271 -5.33 9.48 -14.95
CA MET A 271 -5.88 10.73 -14.44
C MET A 271 -7.35 10.60 -14.04
N ASN A 272 -8.16 9.86 -14.81
CA ASN A 272 -9.55 9.58 -14.43
C ASN A 272 -9.64 8.76 -13.14
N VAL A 273 -8.76 7.77 -12.97
CA VAL A 273 -8.66 6.99 -11.73
C VAL A 273 -8.36 7.90 -10.54
N PHE A 274 -7.38 8.81 -10.67
CA PHE A 274 -7.05 9.78 -9.63
C PHE A 274 -8.23 10.69 -9.28
N MET A 275 -8.96 11.22 -10.26
CA MET A 275 -10.15 12.05 -10.01
C MET A 275 -11.21 11.30 -9.19
N ARG A 276 -11.44 10.01 -9.49
CA ARG A 276 -12.42 9.19 -8.75
C ARG A 276 -11.95 8.85 -7.33
N HIS A 277 -10.64 8.79 -7.10
CA HIS A 277 -10.06 8.69 -5.75
C HIS A 277 -10.18 10.01 -5.00
N ALA A 278 -9.93 11.14 -5.65
CA ALA A 278 -10.11 12.47 -5.09
C ALA A 278 -11.57 12.70 -4.63
N ASP A 279 -12.55 12.34 -5.46
CA ASP A 279 -13.98 12.38 -5.10
C ASP A 279 -14.27 11.58 -3.82
N PHE A 280 -13.69 10.38 -3.75
CA PHE A 280 -13.89 9.47 -2.65
C PHE A 280 -13.28 9.98 -1.36
N ILE A 281 -12.01 10.37 -1.41
CA ILE A 281 -11.23 10.85 -0.27
C ILE A 281 -11.82 12.16 0.26
N ALA A 282 -12.16 13.09 -0.63
CA ALA A 282 -12.87 14.31 -0.26
C ALA A 282 -14.21 13.97 0.41
N GLY A 283 -14.99 13.04 -0.16
CA GLY A 283 -16.23 12.55 0.45
C GLY A 283 -16.03 12.04 1.88
N CYS A 284 -15.06 11.14 2.09
CA CYS A 284 -14.72 10.60 3.40
C CYS A 284 -14.23 11.66 4.38
N PHE A 285 -13.43 12.63 3.92
CA PHE A 285 -12.93 13.72 4.77
C PHE A 285 -14.10 14.58 5.27
N ARG A 286 -15.02 14.96 4.39
CA ARG A 286 -16.22 15.73 4.79
C ARG A 286 -17.06 15.02 5.84
N GLU A 287 -17.24 13.70 5.70
CA GLU A 287 -18.02 12.91 6.64
C GLU A 287 -17.36 12.75 8.02
N LYS A 288 -16.03 12.86 8.10
CA LYS A 288 -15.25 12.46 9.30
C LYS A 288 -14.39 13.55 9.92
N CYS A 289 -14.29 14.72 9.28
CA CYS A 289 -13.37 15.80 9.67
C CYS A 289 -13.43 16.16 11.18
N GLU A 290 -14.60 16.09 11.80
CA GLU A 290 -14.80 16.39 13.22
C GLU A 290 -14.22 15.35 14.18
N ALA A 291 -13.92 14.12 13.73
CA ALA A 291 -13.34 13.08 14.58
C ALA A 291 -12.02 13.51 15.23
N VAL A 292 -11.28 14.40 14.56
CA VAL A 292 -10.02 14.96 15.07
C VAL A 292 -10.19 15.75 16.38
N LEU A 293 -11.40 16.27 16.66
CA LEU A 293 -11.69 17.04 17.88
C LEU A 293 -11.70 16.15 19.15
N LYS A 294 -11.82 14.83 18.98
CA LYS A 294 -11.65 13.87 20.09
C LYS A 294 -10.24 13.94 20.68
N LEU A 295 -9.24 14.33 19.89
CA LEU A 295 -7.84 14.47 20.32
C LEU A 295 -7.59 15.69 21.24
N THR A 296 -8.64 16.44 21.60
CA THR A 296 -8.53 17.53 22.58
C THR A 296 -8.23 17.01 23.99
N SER A 297 -8.52 15.74 24.27
CA SER A 297 -8.22 15.08 25.54
C SER A 297 -6.87 14.36 25.48
N ALA A 298 -6.06 14.48 26.53
CA ALA A 298 -4.74 13.82 26.60
C ALA A 298 -4.83 12.28 26.68
N ALA A 299 -6.01 11.71 26.88
CA ALA A 299 -6.22 10.27 26.94
C ALA A 299 -6.53 9.64 25.56
N ASP A 300 -6.83 10.45 24.55
CA ASP A 300 -7.36 10.00 23.26
C ASP A 300 -6.34 10.07 22.12
N THR A 301 -5.04 10.14 22.43
CA THR A 301 -3.96 10.29 21.42
C THR A 301 -3.88 9.14 20.40
N GLU A 302 -4.54 8.02 20.68
CA GLU A 302 -4.62 6.83 19.82
C GLU A 302 -6.01 6.65 19.17
N ASP A 303 -6.88 7.68 19.15
CA ASP A 303 -8.17 7.57 18.47
C ASP A 303 -7.98 7.28 16.98
N GLU A 304 -8.24 6.02 16.61
CA GLU A 304 -7.94 5.52 15.26
C GLU A 304 -8.80 6.22 14.19
N GLU A 305 -9.97 6.76 14.54
CA GLU A 305 -10.82 7.49 13.59
C GLU A 305 -10.27 8.88 13.29
N ALA A 306 -9.71 9.55 14.29
CA ALA A 306 -8.96 10.79 14.12
C ALA A 306 -7.70 10.57 13.27
N LEU A 307 -6.98 9.46 13.46
CA LEU A 307 -5.83 9.11 12.61
C LEU A 307 -6.21 8.96 11.13
N VAL A 308 -7.32 8.27 10.86
CA VAL A 308 -7.85 8.15 9.49
C VAL A 308 -8.18 9.52 8.92
N THR A 309 -8.77 10.40 9.71
CA THR A 309 -9.15 11.77 9.30
C THR A 309 -7.94 12.63 8.95
N ILE A 310 -6.89 12.56 9.78
CA ILE A 310 -5.62 13.25 9.52
C ILE A 310 -5.01 12.74 8.21
N ARG A 311 -4.98 11.42 7.99
CA ARG A 311 -4.45 10.83 6.75
C ARG A 311 -5.26 11.18 5.51
N LEU A 312 -6.59 11.30 5.62
CA LEU A 312 -7.43 11.80 4.52
C LEU A 312 -7.02 13.23 4.11
N LEU A 313 -6.77 14.11 5.09
CA LEU A 313 -6.29 15.47 4.84
C LEU A 313 -4.89 15.47 4.21
N ASP A 314 -3.98 14.61 4.69
CA ASP A 314 -2.63 14.48 4.13
C ASP A 314 -2.67 14.14 2.64
N VAL A 315 -3.49 13.15 2.27
CA VAL A 315 -3.68 12.73 0.87
C VAL A 315 -4.28 13.86 0.02
N LEU A 316 -5.29 14.59 0.52
CA LEU A 316 -5.89 15.72 -0.20
C LEU A 316 -4.89 16.85 -0.44
N CYS A 317 -4.04 17.12 0.54
CA CYS A 317 -2.98 18.11 0.37
C CYS A 317 -1.98 17.69 -0.71
N GLU A 318 -1.62 16.41 -0.76
CA GLU A 318 -0.71 15.89 -1.78
C GLU A 318 -1.34 15.97 -3.17
N MET A 319 -2.60 15.53 -3.30
CA MET A 319 -3.37 15.62 -4.55
C MET A 319 -3.50 17.06 -5.05
N THR A 320 -3.77 18.02 -4.16
CA THR A 320 -3.89 19.45 -4.52
C THR A 320 -2.55 20.12 -4.82
N SER A 321 -1.43 19.51 -4.44
CA SER A 321 -0.09 19.99 -4.81
C SER A 321 0.29 19.60 -6.25
N ASN A 322 -0.44 18.66 -6.85
CA ASN A 322 -0.25 18.22 -8.24
C ASN A 322 -1.17 19.01 -9.20
N ASN A 323 -0.57 19.78 -10.11
CA ASN A 323 -1.28 20.65 -11.05
C ASN A 323 -2.34 19.91 -11.89
N GLY A 324 -2.17 18.61 -12.18
CA GLY A 324 -3.11 17.86 -13.01
C GLY A 324 -4.43 17.52 -12.32
N GLN A 325 -4.45 17.49 -10.98
CA GLN A 325 -5.64 17.13 -10.18
C GLN A 325 -6.30 18.35 -9.54
N LEU A 326 -5.58 19.48 -9.47
CA LEU A 326 -6.00 20.67 -8.73
C LEU A 326 -7.35 21.22 -9.21
N GLU A 327 -7.56 21.41 -10.52
CA GLU A 327 -8.81 21.99 -11.05
C GLU A 327 -10.04 21.15 -10.67
N HIS A 328 -9.91 19.82 -10.68
CA HIS A 328 -10.97 18.90 -10.26
C HIS A 328 -11.29 19.09 -8.77
N LEU A 329 -10.27 19.08 -7.91
CA LEU A 329 -10.40 19.27 -6.47
C LEU A 329 -10.97 20.65 -6.10
N GLN A 330 -10.58 21.70 -6.84
CA GLN A 330 -11.10 23.05 -6.67
C GLN A 330 -12.60 23.14 -6.96
N ALA A 331 -13.12 22.32 -7.87
CA ALA A 331 -14.53 22.27 -8.22
C ALA A 331 -15.36 21.32 -7.34
N LEU A 332 -14.74 20.58 -6.41
CA LEU A 332 -15.46 19.63 -5.55
C LEU A 332 -16.36 20.37 -4.54
N PRO A 333 -17.69 20.18 -4.60
CA PRO A 333 -18.60 20.91 -3.74
C PRO A 333 -18.33 20.65 -2.26
N GLY A 334 -18.33 21.67 -1.41
CA GLY A 334 -18.24 21.49 0.05
C GLY A 334 -16.84 21.13 0.58
N LEU A 335 -15.85 20.83 -0.27
CA LEU A 335 -14.50 20.46 0.21
C LEU A 335 -13.82 21.66 0.89
N LEU A 336 -13.88 22.84 0.26
CA LEU A 336 -13.31 24.07 0.80
C LEU A 336 -13.99 24.48 2.10
N GLU A 337 -15.32 24.47 2.13
CA GLU A 337 -16.11 24.82 3.30
C GLU A 337 -15.79 23.90 4.48
N THR A 338 -15.74 22.59 4.22
CA THR A 338 -15.35 21.60 5.23
C THR A 338 -13.96 21.89 5.81
N ALA A 339 -12.97 22.22 4.96
CA ALA A 339 -11.63 22.53 5.44
C ALA A 339 -11.61 23.79 6.32
N ILE A 340 -12.36 24.83 5.94
CA ILE A 340 -12.50 26.09 6.71
C ILE A 340 -13.20 25.84 8.04
N ASP A 341 -14.31 25.10 8.04
CA ASP A 341 -15.08 24.80 9.25
C ASP A 341 -14.26 23.93 10.21
N THR A 342 -13.53 22.94 9.69
CA THR A 342 -12.62 22.13 10.50
C THR A 342 -11.50 22.97 11.11
N LEU A 343 -10.92 23.91 10.35
CA LEU A 343 -9.92 24.85 10.86
C LEU A 343 -10.52 25.73 11.96
N ARG A 344 -11.76 26.20 11.78
CA ARG A 344 -12.47 27.03 12.76
C ARG A 344 -12.72 26.26 14.06
N LEU A 345 -13.19 25.02 13.97
CA LEU A 345 -13.47 24.17 15.14
C LEU A 345 -12.20 23.83 15.91
N THR A 346 -11.12 23.45 15.22
CA THR A 346 -9.82 23.17 15.86
C THR A 346 -9.21 24.41 16.50
N HIS A 347 -9.28 25.56 15.83
CA HIS A 347 -8.83 26.84 16.39
C HIS A 347 -9.62 27.25 17.64
N LEU A 348 -10.95 27.10 17.60
CA LEU A 348 -11.81 27.39 18.74
C LEU A 348 -11.52 26.45 19.92
N ALA A 349 -11.36 25.15 19.66
CA ALA A 349 -11.01 24.17 20.68
C ALA A 349 -9.69 24.53 21.37
N GLY A 350 -8.66 24.93 20.61
CA GLY A 350 -7.38 25.37 21.15
C GLY A 350 -7.44 26.66 21.98
N LYS A 351 -8.42 27.54 21.73
CA LYS A 351 -8.68 28.77 22.51
C LYS A 351 -9.51 28.54 23.77
N GLN A 352 -10.40 27.54 23.78
CA GLN A 352 -11.32 27.29 24.91
C GLN A 352 -10.66 26.58 26.08
N ALA A 353 -9.75 25.64 25.80
CA ALA A 353 -9.03 24.88 26.80
C ALA A 353 -7.63 24.53 26.28
N VAL A 354 -6.70 24.29 27.21
CA VAL A 354 -5.35 23.82 26.85
C VAL A 354 -5.44 22.39 26.32
N ASN A 355 -5.06 22.18 25.06
CA ASN A 355 -5.04 20.90 24.37
C ASN A 355 -4.03 20.92 23.19
N ILE A 356 -4.02 19.88 22.36
CA ILE A 356 -3.11 19.76 21.21
C ILE A 356 -3.27 20.88 20.16
N PHE A 357 -4.44 21.50 20.05
CA PHE A 357 -4.68 22.59 19.11
C PHE A 357 -4.33 23.97 19.67
N THR A 358 -4.03 24.07 20.96
CA THR A 358 -3.52 25.30 21.58
C THR A 358 -2.16 25.63 20.99
N ALA A 359 -1.99 26.88 20.55
CA ALA A 359 -0.72 27.36 19.99
C ALA A 359 0.37 27.32 21.07
N THR A 360 1.51 26.72 20.75
CA THR A 360 2.67 26.63 21.64
C THR A 360 3.88 27.38 21.08
N HIS A 361 4.60 28.06 21.97
CA HIS A 361 5.81 28.83 21.66
C HIS A 361 6.98 28.36 22.55
N ALA A 362 7.05 27.07 22.82
CA ALA A 362 8.15 26.46 23.53
C ALA A 362 9.30 26.25 22.51
N MET A 363 10.24 27.19 22.46
CA MET A 363 11.56 27.02 21.82
C MET A 363 12.41 25.93 22.50
N THR A 364 11.81 24.82 22.93
CA THR A 364 12.47 23.65 23.46
C THR A 364 12.83 22.76 22.27
N GLY A 365 13.95 23.05 21.61
CA GLY A 365 14.54 22.18 20.58
C GLY A 365 15.05 20.84 21.15
N GLN A 366 14.33 20.24 22.10
CA GLN A 366 14.77 19.07 22.87
C GLN A 366 13.79 17.90 22.86
N GLU A 367 12.52 18.06 22.44
CA GLU A 367 11.60 16.93 22.31
C GLU A 367 10.73 17.09 21.04
N GLU A 368 10.83 16.12 20.12
CA GLU A 368 9.85 16.00 19.03
C GLU A 368 8.48 15.73 19.66
N ILE A 369 7.51 16.62 19.40
CA ILE A 369 6.13 16.42 19.83
C ILE A 369 5.58 15.25 19.00
N SER A 370 5.56 14.05 19.58
CA SER A 370 5.02 12.85 18.94
C SER A 370 3.52 12.73 19.19
N HIS A 371 2.75 13.59 18.53
CA HIS A 371 1.29 13.49 18.56
C HIS A 371 0.71 13.46 17.13
N PRO A 372 -0.26 12.59 16.80
CA PRO A 372 -0.74 12.44 15.43
C PRO A 372 -1.35 13.71 14.81
N ALA A 373 -1.97 14.56 15.63
CA ALA A 373 -2.53 15.84 15.19
C ALA A 373 -1.50 16.97 14.99
N VAL A 374 -0.21 16.72 15.22
CA VAL A 374 0.84 17.72 14.94
C VAL A 374 0.82 18.06 13.45
N GLY A 375 0.80 19.35 13.14
CA GLY A 375 0.72 19.85 11.76
C GLY A 375 -0.69 19.84 11.16
N PHE A 376 -1.72 19.40 11.89
CA PHE A 376 -3.07 19.30 11.34
C PHE A 376 -3.64 20.66 10.89
N LYS A 377 -3.50 21.74 11.68
CA LYS A 377 -3.92 23.09 11.25
C LYS A 377 -3.10 23.58 10.06
N SER A 378 -1.79 23.30 10.05
CA SER A 378 -0.93 23.62 8.91
C SER A 378 -1.44 22.98 7.62
N HIS A 379 -1.83 21.70 7.68
CA HIS A 379 -2.35 20.98 6.51
C HIS A 379 -3.73 21.48 6.08
N LEU A 380 -4.61 21.87 7.01
CA LEU A 380 -5.88 22.51 6.65
C LEU A 380 -5.64 23.82 5.91
N ILE A 381 -4.75 24.67 6.41
CA ILE A 381 -4.40 25.94 5.78
C ILE A 381 -3.73 25.70 4.42
N ARG A 382 -2.86 24.69 4.31
CA ARG A 382 -2.27 24.25 3.04
C ARG A 382 -3.34 23.88 2.03
N LEU A 383 -4.30 23.02 2.41
CA LEU A 383 -5.39 22.59 1.54
C LEU A 383 -6.22 23.80 1.07
N ILE A 384 -6.62 24.68 2.00
CA ILE A 384 -7.38 25.91 1.66
C ILE A 384 -6.58 26.79 0.70
N GLY A 385 -5.30 27.01 0.97
CA GLY A 385 -4.40 27.79 0.12
C GLY A 385 -4.29 27.22 -1.29
N ASN A 386 -4.10 25.90 -1.41
CA ASN A 386 -4.04 25.22 -2.70
C ASN A 386 -5.36 25.36 -3.48
N LEU A 387 -6.50 25.11 -2.82
CA LEU A 387 -7.83 25.23 -3.44
C LEU A 387 -8.15 26.66 -3.92
N CYS A 388 -7.52 27.68 -3.35
CA CYS A 388 -7.67 29.07 -3.77
C CYS A 388 -6.71 29.51 -4.87
N TYR A 389 -5.71 28.71 -5.22
CA TYR A 389 -4.69 29.07 -6.21
C TYR A 389 -5.34 29.34 -7.58
N LYS A 390 -5.30 30.59 -8.03
CA LYS A 390 -5.89 31.05 -9.31
C LYS A 390 -7.38 30.71 -9.48
N ASN A 391 -8.10 30.48 -8.39
CA ASN A 391 -9.53 30.14 -8.43
C ASN A 391 -10.35 31.21 -7.72
N LYS A 392 -10.92 32.14 -8.50
CA LYS A 392 -11.63 33.32 -7.96
C LYS A 392 -12.87 32.93 -7.15
N GLU A 393 -13.58 31.89 -7.57
CA GLU A 393 -14.77 31.38 -6.88
C GLU A 393 -14.42 30.92 -5.46
N ASN A 394 -13.37 30.09 -5.33
CA ASN A 394 -12.88 29.63 -4.03
C ASN A 394 -12.34 30.79 -3.18
N GLN A 395 -11.61 31.73 -3.78
CA GLN A 395 -11.13 32.92 -3.05
C GLN A 395 -12.27 33.75 -2.46
N ASP A 396 -13.34 33.95 -3.22
CA ASP A 396 -14.53 34.69 -2.78
C ASP A 396 -15.32 33.91 -1.74
N LYS A 397 -15.36 32.58 -1.88
CA LYS A 397 -15.97 31.70 -0.88
C LYS A 397 -15.25 31.78 0.47
N VAL A 398 -13.92 31.82 0.49
CA VAL A 398 -13.16 32.01 1.74
C VAL A 398 -13.45 33.37 2.37
N TYR A 399 -13.61 34.42 1.57
CA TYR A 399 -14.05 35.73 2.07
C TYR A 399 -15.42 35.63 2.74
N GLU A 400 -16.41 35.04 2.07
CA GLU A 400 -17.79 34.92 2.55
C GLU A 400 -17.92 34.12 3.85
N LEU A 401 -17.00 33.18 4.06
CA LEU A 401 -16.98 32.31 5.23
C LEU A 401 -16.10 32.85 6.36
N ASP A 402 -15.71 34.13 6.35
CA ASP A 402 -14.79 34.73 7.33
C ASP A 402 -13.50 33.90 7.51
N GLY A 403 -13.00 33.33 6.40
CA GLY A 403 -11.82 32.48 6.39
C GLY A 403 -10.51 33.26 6.39
N ILE A 404 -10.48 34.48 5.81
CA ILE A 404 -9.27 35.33 5.78
C ILE A 404 -8.80 35.69 7.20
N PRO A 405 -9.66 36.24 8.10
CA PRO A 405 -9.24 36.51 9.47
C PRO A 405 -8.83 35.23 10.23
N LEU A 406 -9.52 34.11 10.00
CA LEU A 406 -9.20 32.83 10.62
C LEU A 406 -7.80 32.32 10.23
N ILE A 407 -7.41 32.47 8.95
CA ILE A 407 -6.08 32.09 8.48
C ILE A 407 -5.02 33.04 9.06
N LEU A 408 -5.28 34.35 9.09
CA LEU A 408 -4.36 35.34 9.66
C LEU A 408 -4.10 35.12 11.16
N ASP A 409 -5.10 34.63 11.90
CA ASP A 409 -4.97 34.21 13.31
C ASP A 409 -3.95 33.08 13.52
N ASN A 410 -3.53 32.39 12.45
CA ASN A 410 -2.55 31.29 12.47
C ASN A 410 -1.17 31.71 11.92
N CYS A 411 -0.90 33.01 11.74
CA CYS A 411 0.41 33.54 11.31
C CYS A 411 1.48 33.57 12.43
N SER A 412 1.15 33.11 13.63
CA SER A 412 2.09 32.97 14.75
C SER A 412 2.89 31.67 14.63
N ILE A 413 4.07 31.60 15.26
CA ILE A 413 4.82 30.34 15.38
C ILE A 413 4.00 29.38 16.25
N ASP A 414 3.86 28.12 15.86
CA ASP A 414 3.14 27.11 16.65
C ASP A 414 3.93 25.79 16.59
N ASP A 415 4.50 25.34 17.70
CA ASP A 415 5.32 24.13 17.72
C ASP A 415 4.47 22.87 17.46
N ASN A 416 3.18 22.90 17.82
CA ASN A 416 2.23 21.85 17.48
C ASN A 416 1.84 21.87 15.98
N ASN A 417 2.13 22.95 15.26
CA ASN A 417 1.80 23.10 13.84
C ASN A 417 3.01 23.63 13.07
N PRO A 418 4.00 22.75 12.78
CA PRO A 418 5.16 23.12 11.98
C PRO A 418 4.76 23.80 10.67
N PHE A 419 5.49 24.85 10.32
CA PHE A 419 5.29 25.66 9.12
C PHE A 419 3.91 26.35 8.99
N VAL A 420 3.10 26.44 10.07
CA VAL A 420 1.76 27.04 9.99
C VAL A 420 1.79 28.47 9.44
N ASN A 421 2.77 29.27 9.87
CA ASN A 421 2.96 30.65 9.38
C ASN A 421 3.26 30.67 7.88
N GLN A 422 4.16 29.80 7.39
CA GLN A 422 4.48 29.72 5.97
C GLN A 422 3.25 29.33 5.14
N TRP A 423 2.46 28.37 5.60
CA TRP A 423 1.22 27.98 4.93
C TRP A 423 0.16 29.08 4.99
N ALA A 424 0.04 29.81 6.11
CA ALA A 424 -0.88 30.94 6.23
C ALA A 424 -0.50 32.07 5.27
N VAL A 425 0.77 32.45 5.21
CA VAL A 425 1.28 33.45 4.25
C VAL A 425 1.04 33.01 2.81
N TYR A 426 1.30 31.74 2.49
CA TYR A 426 1.01 31.17 1.17
C TYR A 426 -0.48 31.23 0.81
N ALA A 427 -1.36 30.83 1.74
CA ALA A 427 -2.80 30.87 1.55
C ALA A 427 -3.30 32.30 1.34
N ILE A 428 -2.83 33.27 2.15
CA ILE A 428 -3.18 34.69 1.99
C ILE A 428 -2.70 35.26 0.65
N ARG A 429 -1.50 34.89 0.21
CA ARG A 429 -1.00 35.24 -1.13
C ARG A 429 -1.92 34.71 -2.22
N ASN A 430 -2.36 33.45 -2.15
CA ASN A 430 -3.30 32.88 -3.11
C ASN A 430 -4.71 33.52 -3.03
N LEU A 431 -5.16 33.89 -1.83
CA LEU A 431 -6.46 34.54 -1.60
C LEU A 431 -6.53 35.96 -2.14
N THR A 432 -5.39 36.66 -2.17
CA THR A 432 -5.28 38.07 -2.60
C THR A 432 -4.82 38.22 -4.06
N GLU A 433 -4.28 37.16 -4.66
CA GLU A 433 -3.84 37.16 -6.05
C GLU A 433 -5.01 37.48 -6.99
N GLN A 434 -4.95 38.66 -7.62
CA GLN A 434 -5.98 39.21 -8.51
C GLN A 434 -7.38 39.33 -7.86
N ASN A 435 -7.43 39.53 -6.54
CA ASN A 435 -8.69 39.69 -5.80
C ASN A 435 -8.68 40.97 -4.95
N GLU A 436 -9.12 42.09 -5.54
CA GLU A 436 -9.14 43.41 -4.90
C GLU A 436 -10.00 43.43 -3.63
N ARG A 437 -11.16 42.75 -3.63
CA ARG A 437 -12.04 42.66 -2.46
C ARG A 437 -11.33 42.04 -1.26
N ASN A 438 -10.57 40.97 -1.49
CA ASN A 438 -9.81 40.31 -0.42
C ASN A 438 -8.64 41.19 0.05
N GLN A 439 -7.99 41.93 -0.84
CA GLN A 439 -6.95 42.90 -0.49
C GLN A 439 -7.50 44.05 0.35
N GLU A 440 -8.66 44.59 -0.02
CA GLU A 440 -9.34 45.67 0.70
C GLU A 440 -9.72 45.26 2.13
N LEU A 441 -10.22 44.03 2.32
CA LEU A 441 -10.52 43.51 3.66
C LEU A 441 -9.30 43.55 4.57
N ILE A 442 -8.14 43.11 4.07
CA ILE A 442 -6.90 43.10 4.85
C ILE A 442 -6.40 44.54 5.06
N ALA A 443 -6.51 45.41 4.05
CA ALA A 443 -6.11 46.81 4.16
C ALA A 443 -6.94 47.61 5.17
N GLN A 444 -8.19 47.20 5.42
CA GLN A 444 -9.09 47.79 6.43
C GLN A 444 -8.85 47.26 7.85
N MET A 445 -7.97 46.27 8.04
CA MET A 445 -7.67 45.75 9.37
C MET A 445 -6.87 46.78 10.18
N GLU A 446 -7.33 47.08 11.38
CA GLU A 446 -6.70 48.04 12.29
C GLU A 446 -5.79 47.36 13.31
N GLU A 447 -4.67 47.99 13.62
CA GLU A 447 -3.76 47.54 14.66
C GLU A 447 -4.40 47.72 16.05
N LYS A 448 -4.55 46.63 16.81
CA LYS A 448 -5.12 46.64 18.18
C LYS A 448 -4.10 46.54 19.31
N GLY A 449 -2.81 46.66 19.01
CA GLY A 449 -1.72 46.62 19.99
C GLY A 449 -0.77 45.44 19.80
N LEU A 450 0.06 45.18 20.81
CA LEU A 450 1.04 44.09 20.78
C LEU A 450 0.34 42.74 20.96
N ALA A 451 0.78 41.74 20.18
CA ALA A 451 0.42 40.33 20.40
C ALA A 451 1.05 39.81 21.71
N ASP A 452 0.62 38.62 22.15
CA ASP A 452 1.17 37.98 23.35
C ASP A 452 2.71 37.87 23.25
N ASN A 453 3.39 38.51 24.19
CA ASN A 453 4.84 38.60 24.31
C ASN A 453 5.39 37.68 25.42
N SER A 454 4.57 36.79 25.99
CA SER A 454 4.94 35.86 27.07
C SER A 454 6.19 35.01 26.77
N ALA A 455 6.38 34.59 25.51
CA ALA A 455 7.58 33.87 25.08
C ALA A 455 8.85 34.72 25.18
N LEU A 456 8.77 36.00 24.81
CA LEU A 456 9.89 36.93 24.90
C LEU A 456 10.18 37.30 26.35
N GLU A 457 9.15 37.48 27.17
CA GLU A 457 9.30 37.72 28.61
C GLU A 457 10.02 36.55 29.30
N ARG A 458 9.69 35.30 28.94
CA ARG A 458 10.41 34.10 29.41
C ARG A 458 11.90 34.11 29.01
N MET A 459 12.24 34.74 27.89
CA MET A 459 13.62 34.93 27.43
C MET A 459 14.30 36.18 28.06
N GLY A 460 13.60 36.92 28.94
CA GLY A 460 14.11 38.16 29.54
C GLY A 460 14.09 39.34 28.56
N LEU A 461 13.15 39.32 27.61
CA LEU A 461 12.99 40.34 26.57
C LEU A 461 11.60 41.00 26.70
N GLU A 462 11.56 42.32 26.67
CA GLU A 462 10.34 43.12 26.62
C GLU A 462 10.21 43.78 25.25
N ILE A 463 8.98 43.90 24.74
CA ILE A 463 8.69 44.69 23.54
C ILE A 463 8.13 46.04 23.97
N GLU A 464 8.75 47.11 23.50
CA GLU A 464 8.21 48.47 23.59
C GLU A 464 7.87 48.94 22.17
N LYS A 465 6.60 49.32 21.94
CA LYS A 465 6.22 49.98 20.69
C LYS A 465 6.62 51.46 20.78
N ARG A 466 7.46 51.93 19.85
CA ARG A 466 7.78 53.34 19.66
C ARG A 466 7.46 53.75 18.23
N ASP A 467 6.46 54.62 18.09
CA ASP A 467 5.92 55.01 16.79
C ASP A 467 5.53 53.76 15.97
N ASP A 468 5.99 53.64 14.73
CA ASP A 468 5.78 52.48 13.85
C ASP A 468 6.83 51.35 14.04
N LYS A 469 7.65 51.41 15.10
CA LYS A 469 8.72 50.44 15.34
C LYS A 469 8.51 49.65 16.63
N LEU A 470 8.74 48.34 16.54
CA LEU A 470 8.84 47.45 17.69
C LEU A 470 10.30 47.41 18.16
N ILE A 471 10.55 47.78 19.41
CA ILE A 471 11.88 47.74 20.03
C ILE A 471 11.92 46.59 21.03
N LEU A 472 12.87 45.68 20.84
CA LEU A 472 13.14 44.59 21.77
C LEU A 472 14.17 45.07 22.81
N ARG A 473 13.85 44.95 24.10
CA ARG A 473 14.73 45.31 25.21
C ARG A 473 15.05 44.11 26.07
N SER A 474 16.33 43.94 26.42
CA SER A 474 16.72 42.97 27.44
C SER A 474 16.42 43.53 28.82
N VAL A 475 15.60 42.80 29.58
CA VAL A 475 15.29 43.09 30.97
C VAL A 475 16.28 42.32 31.83
N LYS A 476 17.09 43.01 32.63
CA LYS A 476 17.94 42.35 33.63
C LYS A 476 17.02 41.59 34.59
N LYS A 477 17.21 40.27 34.76
CA LYS A 477 16.51 39.47 35.78
C LYS A 477 16.51 40.23 37.10
N LYS A 478 15.33 40.55 37.64
CA LYS A 478 15.22 41.06 39.01
C LYS A 478 15.92 40.05 39.93
N PRO A 479 16.82 40.48 40.83
CA PRO A 479 17.33 39.60 41.88
C PRO A 479 16.13 39.09 42.69
N LEU A 480 16.13 37.79 42.96
CA LEU A 480 15.11 37.08 43.76
C LEU A 480 14.86 37.76 45.12
#